data_AF-A0A200QM25-F1
#
_entry.id   AF-A0A200QM25-F1
#
_cell.length_a   1.000
_cell.length_b   1.000
_cell.length_c   1.000
_cell.angle_alpha   90.00
_cell.angle_beta   90.00
_cell.angle_gamma   90.00
#
_symmetry.space_group_name_H-M   'P 1'
#
loop_
_entity.id
_entity.type
_entity.pdbx_description
1 polymer ?
#
loop_
_entity_poly.entity_id
_entity_poly.type
_entity_poly.pdbx_seq_one_letter_code
_entity_poly.pdbx_strand_id
1 'polypeptide(L)' 'MWSDLIQKSKDGGFDAIETYVFWDRHEPRRREYDFSGNNDLIRFLKTMQAAGLYIILRIGPYVCAEWNYG' A
#
# COMPACT_ATOMS: atom_id res chain seq x y z
N MET A 1 -5.65 11.36 5.25
CA MET A 1 -6.32 10.55 4.22
C MET A 1 -6.34 9.07 4.58
N TRP A 2 -5.20 8.35 4.61
CA TRP A 2 -5.19 6.90 4.89
C TRP A 2 -5.91 6.52 6.19
N SER A 3 -5.62 7.18 7.32
CA SER A 3 -6.27 6.87 8.60
C SER A 3 -7.80 6.96 8.53
N ASP A 4 -8.35 7.92 7.79
CA ASP A 4 -9.80 8.08 7.62
C ASP A 4 -10.41 6.95 6.76
N LEU A 5 -9.75 6.58 5.66
CA LEU A 5 -10.17 5.46 4.82
C LEU A 5 -10.12 4.13 5.58
N ILE A 6 -9.05 3.92 6.35
CA ILE A 6 -8.84 2.73 7.18
C ILE A 6 -9.93 2.62 8.25
N GLN A 7 -10.24 3.74 8.92
CA GLN A 7 -11.29 3.75 9.93
C GLN A 7 -12.65 3.43 9.30
N LYS A 8 -12.97 4.01 8.13
CA LYS A 8 -14.20 3.68 7.39
C LYS A 8 -14.27 2.21 7.00
N SER A 9 -13.16 1.61 6.57
CA SER A 9 -13.12 0.16 6.31
C SER A 9 -13.39 -0.65 7.58
N LYS A 10 -12.83 -0.23 8.71
CA LYS A 10 -13.08 -0.90 10.00
C LYS A 10 -14.53 -0.76 10.45
N ASP A 11 -15.11 0.44 10.32
CA ASP A 11 -16.52 0.70 10.63
C ASP A 11 -17.45 -0.08 9.69
N GLY A 12 -16.99 -0.37 8.47
CA GLY A 12 -17.64 -1.25 7.50
C GLY A 12 -17.53 -2.75 7.82
N GLY A 13 -16.79 -3.14 8.86
CA GLY A 13 -16.68 -4.53 9.31
C GLY A 13 -15.64 -5.37 8.55
N PHE A 14 -14.66 -4.75 7.88
CA PHE A 14 -13.57 -5.48 7.23
C PHE A 14 -12.48 -5.89 8.23
N ASP A 15 -11.93 -7.10 8.06
CA ASP A 15 -10.80 -7.61 8.86
C ASP A 15 -9.43 -7.39 8.19
N ALA A 16 -9.42 -7.17 6.87
CA ALA A 16 -8.19 -7.07 6.07
C ALA A 16 -8.29 -6.01 4.97
N ILE A 17 -7.15 -5.39 4.65
CA ILE A 17 -6.99 -4.51 3.49
C ILE A 17 -6.03 -5.17 2.49
N GLU A 18 -6.44 -5.21 1.23
CA GLU A 18 -5.58 -5.66 0.13
C GLU A 18 -4.94 -4.46 -0.58
N THR A 19 -3.66 -4.58 -0.94
CA THR A 19 -2.97 -3.54 -1.72
C THR A 19 -1.89 -4.11 -2.64
N TYR A 20 -1.63 -3.39 -3.73
CA TYR A 20 -0.50 -3.61 -4.62
C TYR A 20 0.76 -2.88 -4.15
N VAL A 21 1.93 -3.32 -4.63
CA VAL A 21 3.19 -2.58 -4.51
C VAL A 21 3.63 -2.09 -5.88
N PHE A 22 3.66 -0.78 -6.07
CA PHE A 22 3.99 -0.16 -7.36
C PHE A 22 5.51 0.02 -7.50
N TRP A 23 6.17 -0.97 -8.09
CA TRP A 23 7.64 -1.02 -8.20
C TRP A 23 8.24 0.17 -8.94
N ASP A 24 7.56 0.69 -9.97
CA ASP A 24 7.99 1.84 -10.77
C ASP A 24 8.09 3.12 -9.94
N ARG A 25 7.23 3.26 -8.93
CA ARG A 25 7.27 4.35 -7.96
C ARG A 25 8.35 4.15 -6.90
N HIS A 26 8.63 2.91 -6.53
CA HIS A 26 9.63 2.57 -5.53
C HIS A 26 11.05 2.52 -6.09
N GLU A 27 11.25 2.32 -7.40
CA GLU A 27 12.55 2.35 -8.08
C GLU A 27 12.44 3.18 -9.39
N PRO A 28 12.22 4.51 -9.31
CA PRO A 28 12.02 5.35 -10.49
C PRO A 28 13.26 5.42 -11.41
N ARG A 29 14.44 5.19 -10.84
CA ARG A 29 15.70 4.99 -11.57
C ARG A 29 16.36 3.75 -11.02
N ARG A 30 17.01 2.99 -11.89
CA ARG A 30 17.66 1.72 -11.52
C ARG A 30 18.59 1.91 -10.31
N ARG A 31 18.31 1.17 -9.24
CA ARG A 31 18.99 1.18 -7.93
C ARG A 31 18.85 2.47 -7.11
N GLU A 32 17.91 3.34 -7.46
CA GLU A 32 17.53 4.50 -6.67
C GLU A 32 16.12 4.25 -6.11
N TYR A 33 16.01 4.04 -4.80
CA TYR A 33 14.76 3.66 -4.16
C TYR A 33 14.05 4.84 -3.48
N ASP A 34 12.73 4.93 -3.65
CA ASP A 34 11.87 5.90 -2.96
C ASP A 34 10.78 5.21 -2.13
N PHE A 35 10.90 5.35 -0.81
CA PHE A 35 9.91 4.93 0.17
C PHE A 35 9.46 6.10 1.06
N SER A 36 9.41 7.31 0.49
CA SER A 36 9.05 8.53 1.20
C SER A 36 7.65 9.05 0.82
N GLY A 37 7.09 9.96 1.61
CA GLY A 37 5.83 10.64 1.30
C GLY A 37 4.66 9.66 1.13
N ASN A 38 4.07 9.62 -0.07
CA ASN A 38 2.99 8.69 -0.41
C ASN A 38 3.50 7.29 -0.83
N ASN A 39 4.78 7.17 -1.17
CA ASN A 39 5.45 5.91 -1.47
C ASN A 39 5.97 5.22 -0.18
N ASP A 40 5.66 5.74 1.01
CA ASP A 40 6.07 5.11 2.28
C ASP A 40 5.19 3.90 2.61
N LEU A 41 5.55 2.76 2.01
CA LEU A 41 4.88 1.48 2.21
C LEU A 41 4.93 1.06 3.69
N ILE A 42 6.06 1.22 4.36
CA ILE A 42 6.22 0.79 5.75
C ILE A 42 5.29 1.57 6.69
N ARG A 43 5.17 2.89 6.50
CA ARG A 43 4.22 3.70 7.27
C ARG A 43 2.77 3.28 6.99
N PHE A 44 2.43 2.98 5.74
CA PHE A 44 1.10 2.47 5.40
C PHE A 44 0.80 1.15 6.13
N LEU A 45 1.72 0.17 6.07
CA LEU A 45 1.55 -1.13 6.73
C LEU A 45 1.45 -0.98 8.27
N LYS A 46 2.27 -0.12 8.87
CA LYS A 46 2.19 0.18 10.31
C LYS A 46 0.86 0.84 10.70
N THR A 47 0.28 1.64 9.82
CA THR A 47 -1.03 2.28 10.07
C THR A 47 -2.14 1.22 10.11
N MET A 48 -2.10 0.24 9.21
CA MET A 48 -3.04 -0.90 9.25
C MET A 48 -2.87 -1.75 10.50
N GLN A 49 -1.62 -2.04 10.86
CA GLN A 49 -1.30 -2.77 12.09
C GLN A 49 -1.85 -2.04 13.33
N ALA A 50 -1.67 -0.72 13.41
CA ALA A 50 -2.19 0.10 14.50
C ALA A 50 -3.73 0.13 14.53
N ALA A 51 -4.38 0.05 13.37
CA ALA A 51 -5.83 -0.08 13.27
C ALA A 51 -6.34 -1.49 13.64
N GLY A 52 -5.46 -2.48 13.77
CA GLY A 52 -5.81 -3.87 14.08
C GLY A 52 -6.37 -4.64 12.87
N LEU A 53 -6.02 -4.23 11.65
CA LEU A 53 -6.41 -4.91 10.42
C LEU A 53 -5.27 -5.78 9.89
N TYR A 54 -5.62 -6.91 9.28
CA TYR A 54 -4.69 -7.71 8.48
C TYR A 54 -4.40 -7.04 7.13
N ILE A 55 -3.34 -7.49 6.46
CA ILE A 55 -2.92 -6.97 5.16
C ILE A 55 -2.69 -8.12 4.19
N ILE A 56 -3.27 -8.02 3.00
CA ILE A 56 -2.96 -8.88 1.86
C ILE A 56 -2.07 -8.07 0.93
N LEU A 57 -0.77 -8.36 0.95
CA LEU A 57 0.21 -7.60 0.16
C LEU A 57 0.48 -8.29 -1.18
N ARG A 58 0.00 -7.69 -2.27
CA ARG A 58 0.22 -8.16 -3.65
C ARG A 58 1.46 -7.47 -4.21
N ILE A 59 2.60 -8.09 -3.96
CA ILE A 59 3.93 -7.48 -4.18
C ILE A 59 4.25 -7.26 -5.68
N GLY A 60 3.68 -8.03 -6.60
CA GLY A 60 4.01 -7.94 -8.02
C GLY A 60 5.33 -8.67 -8.37
N PRO A 61 6.28 -8.05 -9.11
CA PRO A 61 6.37 -6.62 -9.43
C PRO A 61 5.41 -6.16 -10.53
N TYR A 62 4.98 -7.04 -11.42
CA TYR A 62 3.84 -6.75 -12.30
C TYR A 62 2.54 -6.90 -11.51
N VAL A 63 1.72 -5.85 -11.48
CA VAL A 63 0.48 -5.75 -10.70
C VAL A 63 -0.76 -5.56 -11.57
N CYS A 64 -0.58 -5.24 -12.86
CA CYS A 64 -1.62 -4.73 -13.75
C CYS A 64 -2.24 -3.45 -13.19
N ALA A 65 -3.19 -3.57 -12.25
CA ALA A 65 -3.76 -2.47 -11.46
C ALA A 65 -4.23 -1.23 -12.25
N GLU A 66 -4.46 -1.37 -13.56
CA GLU A 66 -4.71 -0.26 -14.48
C GLU A 66 -3.63 0.85 -14.34
N TRP A 67 -2.40 0.42 -14.04
CA TRP A 67 -1.26 1.28 -13.76
C TRP A 67 -0.31 1.35 -14.95
N ASN A 68 0.51 2.40 -14.96
CA ASN A 68 1.48 2.61 -16.02
C ASN A 68 2.52 1.48 -16.03
N TYR A 69 2.64 0.77 -17.16
CA TYR A 69 3.43 -0.46 -17.30
C TYR A 69 2.96 -1.66 -16.45
N GLY A 70 1.72 -1.60 -15.98
CA GLY A 70 1.07 -2.64 -15.18
C GLY A 70 1.69 -2.76 -13.80
#